data_AF-A0A212EKY4-F1
#
_entry.id   AF-A0A212EKY4-F1
#
_cell.length_a   1.000
_cell.length_b   1.000
_cell.length_c   1.000
_cell.angle_alpha   90.00
_cell.angle_beta   90.00
_cell.angle_gamma   90.00
#
_symmetry.space_group_name_H-M   'P 1'
#
loop_
_entity.id
_entity.type
_entity.pdbx_description
1 polymer ?
#
loop_
_entity_poly.entity_id
_entity_poly.type
_entity_poly.pdbx_seq_one_letter_code
_entity_poly.pdbx_strand_id
1 'polypeptide(L)'
;MALAKGLRPVQVGAVILAVRILSVFLVQTWYVPDEYWQTLEVAHKYAFGYGALTWEWQKGIRSYLYPSVVAVLYSVLKFTGLDYPNVVIILPRILQAIISSIADYKFYKWTGNRKWALFLILTSWFWFYTASRTLLQTLETAFVAIALSVFPFKTGKLGYYEKESSTWLWLACVSVFVRPTSAPLWIVLGIYNMVTTNQGRIELLLKTYLPIAFICGVMLVGLDSYLYGRLIVTPWEFFKYNVLGGVASFYGEHPCFIPHKEFRFVLPLLPILLYLAQDVIVPWSRKAKKWQLYGVTMLMLVGNLLPSLYFGVIHQAGTLAVMPVLRESLTENRSSILFMMPCHSTPLY
;
A
#
# COMPACT_ATOMS: atom_id res chain seq x y z
N MET A 1 -17.60 -40.50 -4.67
CA MET A 1 -17.44 -39.38 -3.71
C MET A 1 -16.09 -38.71 -3.95
N ALA A 2 -15.97 -37.94 -5.03
CA ALA A 2 -14.74 -37.19 -5.31
C ALA A 2 -14.71 -35.98 -4.38
N LEU A 3 -13.86 -36.03 -3.35
CA LEU A 3 -13.52 -34.84 -2.56
C LEU A 3 -13.16 -33.73 -3.55
N ALA A 4 -13.92 -32.63 -3.52
CA ALA A 4 -13.60 -31.42 -4.28
C ALA A 4 -12.18 -31.00 -3.91
N LYS A 5 -11.18 -31.33 -4.74
CA LYS A 5 -9.79 -30.91 -4.54
C LYS A 5 -9.81 -29.39 -4.38
N GLY A 6 -9.41 -28.90 -3.22
CA GLY A 6 -9.22 -27.47 -2.99
C GLY A 6 -8.30 -26.89 -4.06
N LEU A 7 -8.46 -25.59 -4.35
CA LEU A 7 -7.56 -24.89 -5.27
C LEU A 7 -6.12 -25.09 -4.80
N ARG A 8 -5.23 -25.49 -5.72
CA ARG A 8 -3.81 -25.64 -5.38
C ARG A 8 -3.25 -24.26 -5.00
N PRO A 9 -2.32 -24.15 -4.03
CA PRO A 9 -1.76 -22.87 -3.63
C PRO A 9 -1.18 -22.06 -4.80
N VAL A 10 -0.57 -22.74 -5.77
CA VAL A 10 -0.05 -22.13 -7.00
C VAL A 10 -1.15 -21.55 -7.88
N GLN A 11 -2.29 -22.23 -8.01
CA GLN A 11 -3.44 -21.72 -8.78
C GLN A 11 -4.02 -20.47 -8.14
N VAL A 12 -4.12 -20.44 -6.81
CA VAL A 12 -4.59 -19.25 -6.09
C VAL A 12 -3.64 -18.08 -6.31
N GLY A 13 -2.33 -18.30 -6.17
CA GLY A 13 -1.32 -17.26 -6.44
C GLY A 13 -1.41 -16.72 -7.87
N ALA A 14 -1.57 -17.61 -8.86
CA ALA A 14 -1.69 -17.22 -10.27
C ALA A 14 -2.96 -16.40 -10.54
N VAL A 15 -4.11 -16.77 -9.96
CA VAL A 15 -5.35 -16.01 -10.09
C VAL A 15 -5.22 -14.62 -9.46
N ILE A 16 -4.65 -14.51 -8.26
CA ILE A 16 -4.43 -13.22 -7.60
C ILE A 16 -3.52 -12.35 -8.46
N LEU A 17 -2.38 -12.89 -8.91
CA LEU A 17 -1.44 -12.16 -9.75
C LEU A 17 -2.10 -11.70 -11.05
N ALA A 18 -2.84 -12.56 -11.74
CA ALA A 18 -3.54 -12.21 -12.97
C ALA A 18 -4.53 -11.06 -12.76
N VAL A 19 -5.31 -11.07 -11.67
CA VAL A 19 -6.25 -9.98 -11.35
C VAL A 19 -5.52 -8.67 -11.04
N ARG A 20 -4.37 -8.71 -10.35
CA ARG A 20 -3.59 -7.50 -10.02
C ARG A 20 -2.83 -6.94 -11.22
N ILE A 21 -2.32 -7.79 -12.10
CA ILE A 21 -1.75 -7.34 -13.37
C ILE A 21 -2.84 -6.76 -14.27
N LEU A 22 -4.02 -7.37 -14.32
CA LEU A 22 -5.18 -6.82 -15.04
C LEU A 22 -5.54 -5.41 -14.52
N SER A 23 -5.47 -5.17 -13.21
CA SER A 23 -5.75 -3.84 -12.66
C SER A 23 -4.71 -2.78 -13.02
N VAL A 24 -3.48 -3.16 -13.42
CA VAL A 24 -2.49 -2.21 -13.97
C VAL A 24 -2.98 -1.63 -15.30
N PHE A 25 -3.54 -2.49 -16.17
CA PHE A 25 -3.95 -2.09 -17.52
C PHE A 25 -5.37 -1.50 -17.59
N LEU A 26 -6.27 -1.95 -16.71
CA LEU A 26 -7.64 -1.44 -16.65
C LEU A 26 -7.75 -0.09 -15.93
N VAL A 27 -6.87 0.19 -14.97
CA VAL A 27 -6.87 1.48 -14.26
C VAL A 27 -6.02 2.46 -15.06
N GLN A 28 -6.68 3.39 -15.75
CA GLN A 28 -6.10 4.39 -16.65
C GLN A 28 -6.38 5.83 -16.19
N THR A 29 -6.83 6.00 -14.96
CA THR A 29 -7.18 7.29 -14.37
C THR A 29 -6.16 7.76 -13.36
N TRP A 30 -6.23 9.04 -13.03
CA TRP A 30 -5.51 9.63 -11.90
C TRP A 30 -6.36 9.61 -10.62
N TYR A 31 -5.71 9.51 -9.44
CA TYR A 31 -6.41 9.57 -8.15
C TYR A 31 -5.98 10.75 -7.27
N VAL A 32 -4.69 10.83 -6.92
CA VAL A 32 -4.16 11.85 -6.00
C VAL A 32 -2.73 12.22 -6.43
N PRO A 33 -2.26 13.47 -6.22
CA PRO A 33 -0.90 13.86 -6.58
C PRO A 33 0.19 12.93 -6.00
N ASP A 34 -0.03 12.42 -4.80
CA ASP A 34 0.92 11.57 -4.07
C ASP A 34 1.38 10.34 -4.86
N GLU A 35 0.58 9.83 -5.80
CA GLU A 35 0.95 8.71 -6.66
C GLU A 35 2.24 8.96 -7.46
N TYR A 36 2.47 10.21 -7.87
CA TYR A 36 3.63 10.62 -8.65
C TYR A 36 4.66 11.35 -7.80
N TRP A 37 4.21 12.34 -7.03
CA TRP A 37 5.08 13.33 -6.38
C TRP A 37 5.73 12.82 -5.08
N GLN A 38 5.24 11.72 -4.51
CA GLN A 38 5.86 11.07 -3.35
C GLN A 38 6.67 9.83 -3.73
N THR A 39 6.69 9.41 -4.99
CA THR A 39 7.41 8.19 -5.37
C THR A 39 8.06 8.27 -6.73
N LEU A 40 7.26 8.36 -7.80
CA LEU A 40 7.75 8.21 -9.17
C LEU A 40 8.67 9.36 -9.59
N GLU A 41 8.27 10.60 -9.32
CA GLU A 41 9.07 11.79 -9.68
C GLU A 41 10.38 11.84 -8.90
N VAL A 42 10.31 11.45 -7.62
CA VAL A 42 11.46 11.39 -6.72
C VAL A 42 12.46 10.34 -7.22
N ALA A 43 11.98 9.13 -7.50
CA ALA A 43 12.78 8.05 -8.05
C ALA A 43 13.38 8.41 -9.41
N HIS A 44 12.59 9.07 -10.26
CA HIS A 44 13.02 9.55 -11.57
C HIS A 44 14.17 10.54 -11.44
N LYS A 45 14.06 11.53 -10.54
CA LYS A 45 15.13 12.50 -10.30
C LYS A 45 16.45 11.85 -9.88
N TYR A 46 16.40 10.84 -9.01
CA TYR A 46 17.61 10.11 -8.60
C TYR A 46 18.22 9.28 -9.74
N ALA A 47 17.41 8.64 -10.59
CA ALA A 47 17.91 7.80 -11.68
C ALA A 47 18.40 8.58 -12.91
N PHE A 48 17.65 9.61 -13.31
CA PHE A 48 17.89 10.37 -14.55
C PHE A 48 18.60 11.71 -14.31
N GLY A 49 18.62 12.23 -13.08
CA GLY A 49 19.30 13.47 -12.72
C GLY A 49 18.46 14.74 -12.90
N TYR A 50 17.23 14.62 -13.43
CA TYR A 50 16.30 15.74 -13.60
C TYR A 50 14.91 15.40 -13.04
N GLY A 51 14.18 16.43 -12.63
CA GLY A 51 12.87 16.30 -11.99
C GLY A 51 12.72 17.22 -10.78
N ALA A 52 11.50 17.32 -10.28
CA ALA A 52 11.14 18.21 -9.19
C ALA A 52 10.96 17.46 -7.86
N LEU A 53 11.45 18.05 -6.77
CA LEU A 53 11.18 17.57 -5.42
C LEU A 53 10.19 18.50 -4.75
N THR A 54 9.15 17.94 -4.14
CA THR A 54 8.21 18.70 -3.34
C THR A 54 8.87 19.19 -2.05
N TRP A 55 8.23 20.17 -1.40
CA TRP A 55 8.68 20.71 -0.12
C TRP A 55 8.84 19.65 0.97
N GLU A 56 8.04 18.56 0.93
CA GLU A 56 8.11 17.46 1.90
C GLU A 56 9.49 16.78 1.91
N TRP A 57 10.08 16.60 0.72
CA TRP A 57 11.42 16.06 0.55
C TRP A 57 12.47 17.07 0.99
N GLN A 58 12.31 18.36 0.67
CA GLN A 58 13.26 19.38 1.13
C GLN A 58 13.35 19.46 2.66
N LYS A 59 12.22 19.22 3.34
CA LYS A 59 12.15 19.17 4.81
C LYS A 59 12.56 17.82 5.41
N GLY A 60 12.73 16.77 4.62
CA GLY A 60 13.13 15.45 5.12
C GLY A 60 12.01 14.70 5.85
N ILE A 61 10.76 14.96 5.50
CA ILE A 61 9.57 14.41 6.19
C ILE A 61 9.26 12.97 5.73
N ARG A 62 9.73 12.59 4.54
CA ARG A 62 9.41 11.31 3.88
C ARG A 62 10.63 10.40 3.83
N SER A 63 10.40 9.10 4.00
CA SER A 63 11.44 8.08 3.82
C SER A 63 11.65 7.78 2.34
N TYR A 64 12.92 7.61 1.94
CA TYR A 64 13.31 7.19 0.61
C TYR A 64 13.23 5.69 0.39
N LEU A 65 12.82 4.88 1.37
CA LEU A 65 12.78 3.43 1.22
C LEU A 65 12.03 2.99 -0.04
N TYR A 66 10.81 3.48 -0.25
CA TYR A 66 10.03 3.09 -1.43
C TYR A 66 10.52 3.75 -2.74
N PRO A 67 10.79 5.08 -2.80
CA PRO A 67 11.37 5.69 -3.98
C PRO A 67 12.70 5.07 -4.41
N SER A 68 13.55 4.63 -3.48
CA SER A 68 14.83 4.01 -3.80
C SER A 68 14.68 2.68 -4.55
N VAL A 69 13.68 1.87 -4.19
CA VAL A 69 13.36 0.63 -4.92
C VAL A 69 12.95 0.95 -6.37
N VAL A 70 12.12 1.98 -6.56
CA VAL A 70 11.71 2.42 -7.91
C VAL A 70 12.89 3.04 -8.66
N ALA A 71 13.76 3.79 -7.99
CA ALA A 71 14.94 4.42 -8.60
C ALA A 71 15.93 3.38 -9.11
N VAL A 72 16.09 2.25 -8.40
CA VAL A 72 16.89 1.11 -8.88
C VAL A 72 16.29 0.54 -10.16
N LEU A 73 14.96 0.36 -10.24
CA LEU A 73 14.30 -0.10 -11.46
C LEU A 73 14.53 0.86 -12.64
N TYR A 74 14.40 2.17 -12.42
CA TYR A 74 14.68 3.16 -13.44
C TYR A 74 16.16 3.19 -13.86
N SER A 75 17.08 2.99 -12.93
CA SER A 75 18.51 2.91 -13.23
C SER A 75 18.83 1.69 -14.10
N VAL A 76 18.16 0.56 -13.86
CA VAL A 76 18.26 -0.63 -14.73
C VAL A 76 17.72 -0.34 -16.13
N LEU A 77 16.56 0.33 -16.25
CA LEU A 77 16.01 0.72 -17.56
C LEU A 77 16.96 1.65 -18.33
N LYS A 78 17.55 2.62 -17.63
CA LYS A 78 18.53 3.55 -18.20
C LYS A 78 19.79 2.80 -18.68
N PHE A 79 20.26 1.82 -17.91
CA PHE A 79 21.43 1.03 -18.28
C PHE A 79 21.16 0.12 -19.49
N THR A 80 19.95 -0.43 -19.62
CA THR A 80 19.55 -1.28 -20.74
C THR A 80 19.11 -0.51 -21.99
N GLY A 81 18.89 0.80 -21.89
CA GLY A 81 18.36 1.63 -22.97
C GLY A 81 16.89 1.36 -23.29
N LEU A 82 16.12 0.85 -22.31
CA LEU A 82 14.69 0.54 -22.45
C LEU A 82 13.80 1.57 -21.73
N ASP A 83 14.28 2.80 -21.60
CA ASP A 83 13.66 3.93 -20.91
C ASP A 83 12.54 4.61 -21.74
N TYR A 84 11.75 3.81 -22.45
CA TYR A 84 10.56 4.30 -23.15
C TYR A 84 9.52 4.84 -22.14
N PRO A 85 8.81 5.95 -22.45
CA PRO A 85 7.86 6.55 -21.51
C PRO A 85 6.80 5.56 -20.99
N ASN A 86 6.27 4.70 -21.86
CA ASN A 86 5.29 3.70 -21.47
C ASN A 86 5.86 2.68 -20.47
N VAL A 87 7.13 2.31 -20.60
CA VAL A 87 7.79 1.36 -19.69
C VAL A 87 8.04 2.02 -18.34
N VAL A 88 8.49 3.28 -18.32
CA VAL A 88 8.70 4.06 -17.10
C VAL A 88 7.39 4.23 -16.31
N ILE A 89 6.25 4.39 -16.99
CA ILE A 89 4.93 4.51 -16.35
C ILE A 89 4.42 3.14 -15.84
N ILE A 90 4.51 2.09 -16.64
CA ILE A 90 3.88 0.79 -16.34
C ILE A 90 4.71 -0.03 -15.35
N LEU A 91 6.04 0.01 -15.43
CA LEU A 91 6.90 -0.88 -14.65
C LEU A 91 6.75 -0.71 -13.12
N PRO A 92 6.73 0.51 -12.55
CA PRO A 92 6.49 0.70 -11.11
C PRO A 92 5.11 0.21 -10.67
N ARG A 93 4.11 0.33 -11.54
CA ARG A 93 2.75 -0.19 -11.28
C ARG A 93 2.72 -1.71 -11.27
N ILE A 94 3.48 -2.36 -12.15
CA ILE A 94 3.67 -3.83 -12.12
C ILE A 94 4.37 -4.24 -10.82
N LEU A 95 5.43 -3.56 -10.41
CA LEU A 95 6.10 -3.83 -9.12
C LEU A 95 5.10 -3.76 -7.97
N GLN A 96 4.33 -2.67 -7.89
CA GLN A 96 3.33 -2.49 -6.84
C GLN A 96 2.23 -3.58 -6.90
N ALA A 97 1.77 -3.95 -8.09
CA ALA A 97 0.80 -5.03 -8.27
C ALA A 97 1.35 -6.39 -7.80
N ILE A 98 2.64 -6.66 -8.00
CA ILE A 98 3.31 -7.86 -7.49
C ILE A 98 3.34 -7.84 -5.96
N ILE A 99 3.74 -6.72 -5.34
CA ILE A 99 3.75 -6.57 -3.87
C ILE A 99 2.34 -6.78 -3.30
N SER A 100 1.33 -6.14 -3.90
CA SER A 100 -0.08 -6.32 -3.53
C SER A 100 -0.54 -7.77 -3.71
N SER A 101 -0.10 -8.48 -4.75
CA SER A 101 -0.44 -9.89 -4.96
C SER A 101 0.15 -10.81 -3.87
N ILE A 102 1.35 -10.51 -3.38
CA ILE A 102 1.97 -11.23 -2.26
C ILE A 102 1.16 -10.98 -0.99
N ALA A 103 0.76 -9.73 -0.73
CA ALA A 103 -0.08 -9.37 0.41
C ALA A 103 -1.44 -10.09 0.38
N ASP A 104 -2.10 -10.12 -0.77
CA ASP A 104 -3.38 -10.82 -0.94
C ASP A 104 -3.25 -12.32 -0.72
N TYR A 105 -2.17 -12.93 -1.21
CA TYR A 105 -1.91 -14.35 -1.00
C TYR A 105 -1.64 -14.66 0.49
N LYS A 106 -0.92 -13.79 1.18
CA LYS A 106 -0.68 -13.89 2.62
C LYS A 106 -1.97 -13.69 3.43
N PHE A 107 -2.83 -12.76 3.02
CA PHE A 107 -4.17 -12.58 3.57
C PHE A 107 -5.05 -13.84 3.37
N TYR A 108 -5.01 -14.45 2.19
CA TYR A 108 -5.71 -15.71 1.92
C TYR A 108 -5.23 -16.84 2.85
N LYS A 109 -3.92 -16.94 3.11
CA LYS A 109 -3.39 -17.88 4.10
C LYS A 109 -3.82 -17.55 5.52
N TRP A 110 -3.79 -16.28 5.90
CA TRP A 110 -4.20 -15.82 7.24
C TRP A 110 -5.65 -16.17 7.56
N THR A 111 -6.55 -16.06 6.58
CA THR A 111 -7.97 -16.43 6.74
C THR A 111 -8.22 -17.94 6.72
N GLY A 112 -7.18 -18.78 6.70
CA GLY A 112 -7.31 -20.23 6.68
C GLY A 112 -7.74 -20.79 5.32
N ASN A 113 -7.28 -20.19 4.22
CA ASN A 113 -7.52 -20.63 2.85
C ASN A 113 -9.00 -20.63 2.42
N ARG A 114 -9.80 -19.74 3.00
CA ARG A 114 -11.26 -19.68 2.75
C ARG A 114 -11.57 -18.99 1.42
N LYS A 115 -12.45 -19.61 0.61
CA LYS A 115 -12.83 -19.09 -0.72
C LYS A 115 -13.51 -17.72 -0.66
N TRP A 116 -14.32 -17.47 0.38
CA TRP A 116 -14.97 -16.18 0.60
C TRP A 116 -13.97 -15.05 0.87
N ALA A 117 -12.90 -15.32 1.61
CA ALA A 117 -11.85 -14.33 1.84
C ALA A 117 -11.17 -13.94 0.51
N LEU A 118 -10.85 -14.94 -0.32
CA LEU A 118 -10.29 -14.71 -1.66
C LEU A 118 -11.25 -13.91 -2.55
N PHE A 119 -12.55 -14.25 -2.53
CA PHE A 119 -13.57 -13.51 -3.27
C PHE A 119 -13.60 -12.05 -2.83
N LEU A 120 -13.74 -11.77 -1.54
CA LEU A 120 -13.87 -10.41 -1.01
C LEU A 120 -12.67 -9.52 -1.34
N ILE A 121 -11.43 -10.03 -1.22
CA ILE A 121 -10.24 -9.23 -1.51
C ILE A 121 -10.03 -8.98 -3.01
N LEU A 122 -10.41 -9.93 -3.87
CA LEU A 122 -10.32 -9.76 -5.32
C LEU A 122 -11.43 -8.86 -5.86
N THR A 123 -12.64 -8.94 -5.29
CA THR A 123 -13.77 -8.14 -5.75
C THR A 123 -13.85 -6.77 -5.10
N SER A 124 -13.09 -6.46 -4.03
CA SER A 124 -13.13 -5.13 -3.41
C SER A 124 -12.77 -4.05 -4.44
N TRP A 125 -13.73 -3.18 -4.79
CA TRP A 125 -13.54 -2.19 -5.85
C TRP A 125 -12.40 -1.23 -5.53
N PHE A 126 -12.30 -0.80 -4.28
CA PHE A 126 -11.31 0.19 -3.86
C PHE A 126 -9.91 -0.41 -3.79
N TRP A 127 -9.80 -1.67 -3.36
CA TRP A 127 -8.52 -2.37 -3.42
C TRP A 127 -8.11 -2.68 -4.85
N PHE A 128 -9.03 -3.09 -5.72
CA PHE A 128 -8.73 -3.27 -7.14
C PHE A 128 -8.24 -1.96 -7.79
N TYR A 129 -8.88 -0.85 -7.45
CA TYR A 129 -8.55 0.50 -7.93
C TYR A 129 -7.19 1.02 -7.43
N THR A 130 -6.81 0.70 -6.19
CA THR A 130 -5.60 1.25 -5.56
C THR A 130 -4.40 0.29 -5.60
N ALA A 131 -4.60 -1.02 -5.63
CA ALA A 131 -3.52 -2.02 -5.48
C ALA A 131 -2.44 -2.00 -6.57
N SER A 132 -2.70 -1.41 -7.75
CA SER A 132 -1.73 -1.21 -8.83
C SER A 132 -1.13 0.20 -8.87
N ARG A 133 -1.60 1.13 -8.04
CA ARG A 133 -1.14 2.52 -7.98
C ARG A 133 0.03 2.64 -7.01
N THR A 134 1.04 3.41 -7.36
CA THR A 134 2.28 3.58 -6.57
C THR A 134 2.10 4.52 -5.38
N LEU A 135 1.12 4.24 -4.54
CA LEU A 135 0.80 5.01 -3.33
C LEU A 135 1.49 4.40 -2.11
N LEU A 136 2.09 5.23 -1.25
CA LEU A 136 2.65 4.74 0.03
C LEU A 136 1.57 4.07 0.90
N GLN A 137 0.32 4.50 0.81
CA GLN A 137 -0.83 3.88 1.49
C GLN A 137 -1.02 2.42 1.07
N THR A 138 -0.81 2.12 -0.21
CA THR A 138 -1.00 0.76 -0.76
C THR A 138 0.13 -0.16 -0.33
N LEU A 139 1.36 0.35 -0.31
CA LEU A 139 2.52 -0.36 0.21
C LEU A 139 2.40 -0.63 1.72
N GLU A 140 1.98 0.37 2.50
CA GLU A 140 1.69 0.22 3.93
C GLU A 140 0.62 -0.86 4.15
N THR A 141 -0.47 -0.83 3.40
CA THR A 141 -1.53 -1.83 3.49
C THR A 141 -1.03 -3.23 3.15
N ALA A 142 -0.17 -3.35 2.13
CA ALA A 142 0.45 -4.62 1.75
C ALA A 142 1.36 -5.15 2.88
N PHE A 143 2.22 -4.31 3.47
CA PHE A 143 3.05 -4.70 4.60
C PHE A 143 2.22 -5.07 5.83
N VAL A 144 1.17 -4.30 6.14
CA VAL A 144 0.24 -4.61 7.24
C VAL A 144 -0.44 -5.96 7.01
N ALA A 145 -0.95 -6.25 5.82
CA ALA A 145 -1.56 -7.53 5.50
C ALA A 145 -0.57 -8.71 5.66
N ILE A 146 0.68 -8.55 5.17
CA ILE A 146 1.71 -9.58 5.30
C ILE A 146 2.09 -9.77 6.77
N ALA A 147 2.28 -8.68 7.51
CA ALA A 147 2.68 -8.72 8.90
C ALA A 147 1.58 -9.32 9.80
N LEU A 148 0.31 -8.97 9.57
CA LEU A 148 -0.84 -9.60 10.24
C LEU A 148 -0.88 -11.10 9.94
N SER A 149 -0.57 -11.55 8.71
CA SER A 149 -0.57 -12.98 8.40
C SER A 149 0.47 -13.80 9.18
N VAL A 150 1.55 -13.15 9.63
CA VAL A 150 2.63 -13.77 10.42
C VAL A 150 2.46 -13.48 11.91
N PHE A 151 1.60 -12.52 12.26
CA PHE A 151 1.33 -12.16 13.65
C PHE A 151 0.71 -13.35 14.39
N PRO A 152 1.21 -13.69 15.60
CA PRO A 152 0.79 -14.87 16.33
C PRO A 152 -0.59 -14.69 16.98
N PHE A 153 -1.65 -14.63 16.19
CA PHE A 153 -3.03 -14.54 16.69
C PHE A 153 -3.39 -15.78 17.53
N LYS A 154 -3.91 -15.56 18.75
CA LYS A 154 -4.32 -16.67 19.63
C LYS A 154 -5.50 -17.43 19.04
N THR A 155 -5.33 -18.75 18.90
CA THR A 155 -6.45 -19.66 18.59
C THR A 155 -6.81 -20.44 19.86
N GLY A 156 -7.82 -19.97 20.62
CA GLY A 156 -8.33 -20.65 21.83
C GLY A 156 -8.11 -19.89 23.15
N LYS A 157 -8.84 -20.31 24.21
CA LYS A 157 -9.02 -19.54 25.47
C LYS A 157 -7.76 -19.37 26.34
N LEU A 158 -6.69 -20.14 26.18
CA LEU A 158 -5.51 -20.06 27.08
C LEU A 158 -4.21 -20.61 26.48
N GLY A 159 -3.98 -20.44 25.17
CA GLY A 159 -2.74 -20.87 24.53
C GLY A 159 -1.65 -19.80 24.69
N TYR A 160 -0.65 -20.09 25.52
CA TYR A 160 0.59 -19.31 25.57
C TYR A 160 1.59 -19.85 24.55
N TYR A 161 2.28 -18.97 23.82
CA TYR A 161 3.35 -19.38 22.91
C TYR A 161 4.63 -19.69 23.70
N GLU A 162 5.29 -20.81 23.40
CA GLU A 162 6.63 -21.12 23.94
C GLU A 162 7.73 -20.32 23.21
N LYS A 163 7.57 -20.02 21.92
CA LYS A 163 8.46 -19.15 21.13
C LYS A 163 7.69 -18.28 20.14
N GLU A 164 7.86 -16.98 20.25
CA GLU A 164 7.31 -16.02 19.28
C GLU A 164 8.14 -15.97 17.99
N SER A 165 7.46 -15.79 16.85
CA SER A 165 8.14 -15.39 15.61
C SER A 165 8.40 -13.90 15.67
N SER A 166 9.66 -13.48 15.65
CA SER A 166 10.04 -12.06 15.60
C SER A 166 9.84 -11.42 14.22
N THR A 167 9.44 -12.21 13.21
CA THR A 167 9.33 -11.77 11.80
C THR A 167 8.32 -10.65 11.60
N TRP A 168 7.19 -10.66 12.33
CA TRP A 168 6.17 -9.61 12.21
C TRP A 168 6.70 -8.25 12.72
N LEU A 169 7.63 -8.26 13.68
CA LEU A 169 8.18 -7.03 14.24
C LEU A 169 9.08 -6.30 13.22
N TRP A 170 9.89 -7.03 12.45
CA TRP A 170 10.66 -6.45 11.35
C TRP A 170 9.75 -5.73 10.35
N LEU A 171 8.65 -6.38 9.94
CA LEU A 171 7.68 -5.80 9.02
C LEU A 171 6.93 -4.60 9.63
N ALA A 172 6.61 -4.67 10.92
CA ALA A 172 5.99 -3.57 11.66
C ALA A 172 6.91 -2.34 11.71
N CYS A 173 8.20 -2.53 12.03
CA CYS A 173 9.18 -1.46 12.02
C CYS A 173 9.30 -0.82 10.64
N VAL A 174 9.45 -1.63 9.58
CA VAL A 174 9.52 -1.12 8.20
C VAL A 174 8.25 -0.33 7.84
N SER A 175 7.06 -0.84 8.20
CA SER A 175 5.79 -0.14 7.99
C SER A 175 5.76 1.24 8.66
N VAL A 176 6.24 1.35 9.91
CA VAL A 176 6.27 2.61 10.66
C VAL A 176 7.23 3.63 10.05
N PHE A 177 8.36 3.18 9.52
CA PHE A 177 9.32 4.06 8.86
C PHE A 177 8.85 4.53 7.49
N VAL A 178 8.25 3.63 6.69
CA VAL A 178 7.59 4.01 5.44
C VAL A 178 6.46 5.00 5.72
N ARG A 179 5.70 4.76 6.80
CA ARG A 179 4.61 5.64 7.19
C ARG A 179 4.38 5.64 8.71
N PRO A 180 4.70 6.75 9.39
CA PRO A 180 4.50 6.87 10.84
C PRO A 180 3.04 6.71 11.30
N THR A 181 2.08 6.87 10.38
CA THR A 181 0.65 6.65 10.64
C THR A 181 0.29 5.21 10.99
N SER A 182 1.12 4.22 10.66
CA SER A 182 0.91 2.82 11.06
C SER A 182 1.33 2.53 12.50
N ALA A 183 2.04 3.46 13.17
CA ALA A 183 2.53 3.27 14.53
C ALA A 183 1.42 2.94 15.54
N PRO A 184 0.25 3.61 15.56
CA PRO A 184 -0.82 3.28 16.49
C PRO A 184 -1.30 1.83 16.37
N LEU A 185 -1.44 1.30 15.14
CA LEU A 185 -1.84 -0.09 14.91
C LEU A 185 -0.84 -1.06 15.54
N TRP A 186 0.46 -0.84 15.28
CA TRP A 186 1.53 -1.72 15.77
C TRP A 186 1.77 -1.59 17.26
N ILE A 187 1.57 -0.40 17.84
CA ILE A 187 1.63 -0.19 19.30
C ILE A 187 0.52 -1.00 19.97
N VAL A 188 -0.72 -0.95 19.47
CA VAL A 188 -1.85 -1.72 20.04
C VAL A 188 -1.58 -3.22 19.94
N LEU A 189 -1.14 -3.72 18.79
CA LEU A 189 -0.80 -5.14 18.61
C LEU A 189 0.43 -5.57 19.42
N GLY A 190 1.41 -4.67 19.59
CA GLY A 190 2.59 -4.89 20.41
C GLY A 190 2.24 -5.00 21.89
N ILE A 191 1.40 -4.10 22.40
CA ILE A 191 0.87 -4.16 23.78
C ILE A 191 0.05 -5.43 23.97
N TYR A 192 -0.83 -5.75 23.01
CA TYR A 192 -1.59 -7.00 23.03
C TYR A 192 -0.67 -8.21 23.17
N ASN A 193 0.37 -8.30 22.31
CA ASN A 193 1.35 -9.37 22.38
C ASN A 193 2.00 -9.43 23.78
N MET A 194 2.55 -8.32 24.29
CA MET A 194 3.20 -8.25 25.61
C MET A 194 2.29 -8.66 26.78
N VAL A 195 1.00 -8.32 26.74
CA VAL A 195 0.04 -8.74 27.78
C VAL A 195 -0.24 -10.23 27.68
N THR A 196 -0.18 -10.78 26.48
CA THR A 196 -0.61 -12.13 26.18
C THR A 196 0.47 -13.21 26.24
N THR A 197 1.75 -12.83 26.22
CA THR A 197 2.89 -13.74 26.20
C THR A 197 3.24 -14.23 27.60
N ASN A 198 3.68 -15.49 27.72
CA ASN A 198 4.16 -16.10 28.97
C ASN A 198 5.62 -15.77 29.30
N GLN A 199 6.34 -15.18 28.34
CA GLN A 199 7.72 -14.75 28.51
C GLN A 199 7.77 -13.49 29.38
N GLY A 200 8.89 -13.29 30.07
CA GLY A 200 9.09 -12.07 30.86
C GLY A 200 8.92 -10.83 29.99
N ARG A 201 7.97 -9.94 30.34
CA ARG A 201 7.64 -8.73 29.55
C ARG A 201 8.87 -7.85 29.28
N ILE A 202 9.71 -7.70 30.30
CA ILE A 202 10.95 -6.91 30.24
C ILE A 202 11.98 -7.62 29.36
N GLU A 203 12.09 -8.94 29.48
CA GLU A 203 13.01 -9.74 28.69
C GLU A 203 12.66 -9.70 27.20
N LEU A 204 11.38 -9.85 26.86
CA LEU A 204 10.89 -9.72 25.49
C LEU A 204 11.18 -8.33 24.92
N LEU A 205 10.95 -7.28 25.71
CA LEU A 205 11.20 -5.91 25.30
C LEU A 205 12.69 -5.64 25.05
N LEU A 206 13.56 -6.03 25.99
CA LEU A 206 15.00 -5.75 25.93
C LEU A 206 15.73 -6.66 24.94
N LYS A 207 15.36 -7.94 24.84
CA LYS A 207 16.08 -8.91 23.98
C LYS A 207 15.53 -8.99 22.56
N THR A 208 14.26 -8.64 22.34
CA THR A 208 13.62 -8.79 21.02
C THR A 208 13.17 -7.44 20.45
N TYR A 209 12.38 -6.67 21.19
CA TYR A 209 11.75 -5.47 20.62
C TYR A 209 12.75 -4.35 20.36
N LEU A 210 13.53 -3.96 21.38
CA LEU A 210 14.51 -2.88 21.26
C LEU A 210 15.62 -3.19 20.25
N PRO A 211 16.24 -4.39 20.22
CA PRO A 211 17.30 -4.67 19.26
C PRO A 211 16.79 -4.65 17.82
N ILE A 212 15.61 -5.20 17.55
CA ILE A 212 15.01 -5.19 16.20
C ILE A 212 14.67 -3.76 15.79
N ALA A 213 14.02 -2.98 16.66
CA ALA A 213 13.72 -1.59 16.39
C ALA A 213 14.99 -0.74 16.16
N PHE A 214 16.04 -1.00 16.94
CA PHE A 214 17.33 -0.32 16.80
C PHE A 214 18.02 -0.67 15.47
N ILE A 215 18.12 -1.96 15.13
CA ILE A 215 18.75 -2.41 13.88
C ILE A 215 17.98 -1.88 12.67
N CYS A 216 16.65 -2.05 12.65
CA CYS A 216 15.79 -1.47 11.61
C CYS A 216 15.97 0.05 11.51
N GLY A 217 15.93 0.73 12.66
CA GLY A 217 16.02 2.17 12.73
C GLY A 217 17.35 2.69 12.20
N VAL A 218 18.47 2.11 12.60
CA VAL A 218 19.80 2.48 12.11
C VAL A 218 19.92 2.26 10.61
N MET A 219 19.44 1.13 10.08
CA MET A 219 19.49 0.87 8.63
C MET A 219 18.64 1.88 7.84
N LEU A 220 17.42 2.18 8.29
CA LEU A 220 16.50 3.06 7.56
C LEU A 220 16.88 4.53 7.69
N VAL A 221 17.30 4.97 8.88
CA VAL A 221 17.88 6.31 9.09
C VAL A 221 19.17 6.47 8.31
N GLY A 222 20.01 5.43 8.23
CA GLY A 222 21.23 5.44 7.43
C GLY A 222 20.94 5.61 5.94
N LEU A 223 19.98 4.85 5.40
CA LEU A 223 19.51 4.98 4.02
C LEU A 223 19.00 6.39 3.73
N ASP A 224 18.08 6.89 4.56
CA ASP A 224 17.48 8.21 4.37
C ASP A 224 18.55 9.31 4.50
N SER A 225 19.44 9.22 5.49
CA SER A 225 20.51 10.20 5.70
C SER A 225 21.53 10.24 4.56
N TYR A 226 21.84 9.07 3.97
CA TYR A 226 22.69 8.97 2.79
C TYR A 226 22.05 9.67 1.59
N LEU A 227 20.77 9.41 1.32
CA LEU A 227 20.06 9.99 0.17
C LEU A 227 19.77 11.47 0.33
N TYR A 228 19.51 11.95 1.55
CA TYR A 228 19.34 13.38 1.84
C TYR A 228 20.68 14.15 1.92
N GLY A 229 21.81 13.46 2.08
CA GLY A 229 23.13 14.09 2.26
C GLY A 229 23.33 14.78 3.62
N ARG A 230 22.43 14.56 4.58
CA ARG A 230 22.50 15.06 5.96
C ARG A 230 21.88 14.04 6.91
N LEU A 231 22.29 14.02 8.17
CA LEU A 231 21.71 13.13 9.17
C LEU A 231 20.25 13.52 9.45
N ILE A 232 19.29 12.66 9.09
CA ILE A 232 17.86 12.89 9.33
C ILE A 232 17.21 11.64 9.90
N VAL A 233 16.47 11.82 10.99
CA VAL A 233 15.55 10.81 11.50
C VAL A 233 14.15 11.11 10.95
N THR A 234 13.79 10.44 9.85
CA THR A 234 12.58 10.76 9.08
C THR A 234 11.26 10.65 9.88
N PRO A 235 11.02 9.65 10.76
CA PRO A 235 9.80 9.62 11.57
C PRO A 235 9.72 10.77 12.57
N TRP A 236 10.87 11.25 13.07
CA TRP A 236 10.93 12.38 14.00
C TRP A 236 10.61 13.70 13.31
N GLU A 237 11.19 13.96 12.12
CA GLU A 237 10.83 15.15 11.34
C GLU A 237 9.36 15.11 10.92
N PHE A 238 8.83 13.94 10.55
CA PHE A 238 7.40 13.79 10.30
C PHE A 238 6.55 14.18 11.51
N PHE A 239 6.89 13.69 12.71
CA PHE A 239 6.19 14.03 13.94
C PHE A 239 6.29 15.53 14.26
N LYS A 240 7.49 16.09 14.18
CA LYS A 240 7.76 17.50 14.43
C LYS A 240 6.96 18.42 13.50
N TYR A 241 6.94 18.16 12.19
CA TYR A 241 6.25 19.04 11.25
C TYR A 241 4.73 18.84 11.24
N ASN A 242 4.24 17.60 11.28
CA ASN A 242 2.80 17.34 11.18
C ASN A 242 2.07 17.54 12.50
N VAL A 243 2.66 17.11 13.62
CA VAL A 243 2.00 17.15 14.94
C VAL A 243 2.37 18.43 15.69
N LEU A 244 3.66 18.74 15.85
CA LEU A 244 4.07 19.94 16.60
C LEU A 244 3.93 21.22 15.77
N GLY A 245 4.18 21.15 14.46
CA GLY A 245 4.11 22.28 13.53
C GLY A 245 2.71 22.59 13.00
N GLY A 246 1.69 21.80 13.36
CA GLY A 246 0.30 22.05 12.96
C GLY A 246 0.03 21.95 11.45
N VAL A 247 0.93 21.37 10.65
CA VAL A 247 0.65 21.21 9.21
C VAL A 247 -0.55 20.28 8.99
N ALA A 248 -0.76 19.30 9.89
CA ALA A 248 -1.91 18.42 9.83
C ALA A 248 -3.26 19.16 10.04
N SER A 249 -3.30 20.23 10.85
CA SER A 249 -4.54 20.99 11.07
C SER A 249 -4.96 21.79 9.84
N PHE A 250 -4.00 22.27 9.04
CA PHE A 250 -4.28 22.92 7.75
C PHE A 250 -5.03 22.01 6.77
N TYR A 251 -4.78 20.69 6.83
CA TYR A 251 -5.42 19.70 5.97
C TYR A 251 -6.67 19.06 6.58
N GLY A 252 -7.06 19.38 7.83
CA GLY A 252 -8.29 18.84 8.40
C GLY A 252 -8.53 19.06 9.90
N GLU A 253 -8.98 20.26 10.27
CA GLU A 253 -9.74 20.50 11.52
C GLU A 253 -11.27 20.43 11.31
N HIS A 254 -11.71 19.86 10.20
CA HIS A 254 -13.13 19.87 9.85
C HIS A 254 -13.96 18.87 10.69
N PRO A 255 -15.23 19.21 11.02
CA PRO A 255 -16.17 18.32 11.71
C PRO A 255 -16.30 16.95 11.04
N CYS A 256 -16.69 15.92 11.81
CA CYS A 256 -16.71 14.53 11.34
C CYS A 256 -17.59 14.24 10.11
N PHE A 257 -18.43 15.20 9.71
CA PHE A 257 -19.43 15.13 8.62
C PHE A 257 -19.02 15.82 7.29
N ILE A 258 -17.81 16.40 7.15
CA ILE A 258 -17.36 17.15 5.94
C ILE A 258 -16.39 16.31 5.06
N PRO A 259 -16.37 16.48 3.71
CA PRO A 259 -16.04 15.44 2.71
C PRO A 259 -14.56 15.28 2.33
N HIS A 260 -13.61 15.79 3.13
CA HIS A 260 -12.16 15.66 2.85
C HIS A 260 -11.49 14.44 3.51
N LYS A 261 -12.26 13.48 4.02
CA LYS A 261 -11.69 12.21 4.51
C LYS A 261 -11.38 11.31 3.32
N GLU A 262 -10.15 11.41 2.83
CA GLU A 262 -9.68 10.54 1.76
C GLU A 262 -9.71 9.08 2.26
N PHE A 263 -10.54 8.24 1.63
CA PHE A 263 -10.70 6.82 1.97
C PHE A 263 -9.36 6.06 2.08
N ARG A 264 -8.32 6.57 1.41
CA ARG A 264 -6.97 6.03 1.41
C ARG A 264 -6.28 6.03 2.79
N PHE A 265 -6.68 6.88 3.74
CA PHE A 265 -6.13 6.84 5.10
C PHE A 265 -6.60 5.62 5.89
N VAL A 266 -7.73 5.03 5.50
CA VAL A 266 -8.32 3.84 6.14
C VAL A 266 -7.85 2.55 5.47
N LEU A 267 -7.15 2.63 4.33
CA LEU A 267 -6.64 1.46 3.59
C LEU A 267 -5.88 0.45 4.44
N PRO A 268 -4.99 0.83 5.38
CA PRO A 268 -4.27 -0.15 6.20
C PRO A 268 -5.17 -1.02 7.07
N LEU A 269 -6.41 -0.58 7.34
CA LEU A 269 -7.41 -1.34 8.09
C LEU A 269 -8.21 -2.30 7.21
N LEU A 270 -8.14 -2.18 5.88
CA LEU A 270 -8.87 -3.01 4.93
C LEU A 270 -8.67 -4.52 5.16
N PRO A 271 -7.44 -5.05 5.36
CA PRO A 271 -7.25 -6.48 5.61
C PRO A 271 -8.00 -6.95 6.86
N ILE A 272 -8.03 -6.15 7.92
CA ILE A 272 -8.74 -6.47 9.17
C ILE A 272 -10.26 -6.48 8.91
N LEU A 273 -10.78 -5.47 8.21
CA LEU A 273 -12.20 -5.39 7.87
C LEU A 273 -12.65 -6.58 7.00
N LEU A 274 -11.85 -6.96 6.00
CA LEU A 274 -12.14 -8.13 5.17
C LEU A 274 -12.03 -9.45 5.94
N TYR A 275 -11.09 -9.55 6.89
CA TYR A 275 -10.98 -10.69 7.79
C TYR A 275 -12.24 -10.87 8.64
N LEU A 276 -12.76 -9.78 9.22
CA LEU A 276 -14.00 -9.81 10.00
C LEU A 276 -15.22 -10.12 9.13
N ALA A 277 -15.29 -9.54 7.93
CA ALA A 277 -16.39 -9.80 7.00
C ALA A 277 -16.47 -11.29 6.61
N GLN A 278 -15.33 -11.94 6.33
CA GLN A 278 -15.33 -13.36 5.96
C GLN A 278 -15.69 -14.27 7.14
N ASP A 279 -15.36 -13.91 8.39
CA ASP A 279 -15.78 -14.66 9.58
C ASP A 279 -17.31 -14.68 9.79
N VAL A 280 -18.03 -13.67 9.29
CA VAL A 280 -19.51 -13.62 9.32
C VAL A 280 -20.11 -14.32 8.10
N ILE A 281 -19.56 -14.07 6.90
CA ILE A 281 -20.10 -14.60 5.63
C ILE A 281 -19.92 -16.11 5.54
N VAL A 282 -18.81 -16.67 6.04
CA VAL A 282 -18.53 -18.10 5.91
C VAL A 282 -19.56 -18.96 6.65
N PRO A 283 -19.86 -18.75 7.95
CA PRO A 283 -20.92 -19.48 8.64
C PRO A 283 -22.30 -19.29 8.01
N TRP A 284 -22.64 -18.07 7.58
CA TRP A 284 -23.91 -17.79 6.91
C TRP A 284 -24.04 -18.56 5.59
N SER A 285 -22.98 -18.56 4.78
CA SER A 285 -22.97 -19.22 3.47
C SER A 285 -23.16 -20.74 3.54
N ARG A 286 -22.82 -21.37 4.67
CA ARG A 286 -23.06 -22.80 4.92
C ARG A 286 -24.54 -23.12 5.16
N LYS A 287 -25.33 -22.14 5.62
CA LYS A 287 -26.75 -22.28 5.94
C LYS A 287 -27.67 -21.74 4.83
N ALA A 288 -27.16 -20.90 3.94
CA ALA A 288 -27.94 -20.21 2.91
C ALA A 288 -28.39 -21.15 1.77
N LYS A 289 -29.56 -20.86 1.18
CA LYS A 289 -30.02 -21.54 -0.04
C LYS A 289 -29.19 -21.11 -1.25
N LYS A 290 -29.10 -21.94 -2.29
CA LYS A 290 -28.32 -21.64 -3.52
C LYS A 290 -28.68 -20.30 -4.15
N TRP A 291 -29.97 -19.95 -4.26
CA TRP A 291 -30.38 -18.66 -4.81
C TRP A 291 -29.86 -17.48 -3.98
N GLN A 292 -29.92 -17.56 -2.64
CA GLN A 292 -29.41 -16.50 -1.76
C GLN A 292 -27.89 -16.34 -1.92
N LEU A 293 -27.17 -17.46 -2.05
CA LEU A 293 -25.74 -17.47 -2.31
C LEU A 293 -25.39 -16.75 -3.63
N TYR A 294 -26.04 -17.14 -4.73
CA TYR A 294 -25.82 -16.52 -6.04
C TYR A 294 -26.27 -15.07 -6.08
N GLY A 295 -27.42 -14.74 -5.47
CA GLY A 295 -27.94 -13.38 -5.39
C GLY A 295 -26.99 -12.44 -4.66
N VAL A 296 -26.49 -12.84 -3.48
CA VAL A 296 -25.53 -12.02 -2.72
C VAL A 296 -24.18 -11.93 -3.43
N THR A 297 -23.69 -13.03 -4.02
CA THR A 297 -22.43 -13.01 -4.79
C THR A 297 -22.54 -12.07 -5.99
N MET A 298 -23.64 -12.12 -6.74
CA MET A 298 -23.87 -11.26 -7.89
C MET A 298 -24.02 -9.80 -7.48
N LEU A 299 -24.75 -9.53 -6.39
CA LEU A 299 -24.88 -8.17 -5.85
C LEU A 299 -23.52 -7.60 -5.45
N MET A 300 -22.68 -8.38 -4.75
CA MET A 300 -21.33 -7.96 -4.38
C MET A 300 -20.45 -7.74 -5.61
N LEU A 301 -20.52 -8.63 -6.60
CA LEU A 301 -19.70 -8.53 -7.80
C LEU A 301 -20.09 -7.31 -8.63
N VAL A 302 -21.37 -7.12 -8.93
CA VAL A 302 -21.86 -5.95 -9.69
C VAL A 302 -21.63 -4.66 -8.91
N GLY A 303 -21.94 -4.66 -7.62
CA GLY A 303 -21.80 -3.49 -6.75
C GLY A 303 -20.35 -3.02 -6.60
N ASN A 304 -19.37 -3.91 -6.74
CA ASN A 304 -17.97 -3.51 -6.76
C ASN A 304 -17.41 -3.28 -8.18
N LEU A 305 -17.88 -4.03 -9.18
CA LEU A 305 -17.39 -3.90 -10.56
C LEU A 305 -17.73 -2.52 -11.13
N LEU A 306 -18.95 -2.02 -10.90
CA LEU A 306 -19.39 -0.73 -11.43
C LEU A 306 -18.54 0.45 -10.92
N PRO A 307 -18.33 0.64 -9.60
CA PRO A 307 -17.39 1.66 -9.11
C PRO A 307 -15.96 1.44 -9.61
N SER A 308 -15.49 0.19 -9.63
CA SER A 308 -14.13 -0.11 -10.09
C SER A 308 -13.89 0.34 -11.54
N LEU A 309 -14.87 0.13 -12.43
CA LEU A 309 -14.78 0.56 -13.82
C LEU A 309 -14.92 2.08 -13.96
N TYR A 310 -15.88 2.68 -13.26
CA TYR A 310 -16.09 4.13 -13.28
C TYR A 310 -14.85 4.89 -12.79
N PHE A 311 -14.35 4.55 -11.59
CA PHE A 311 -13.17 5.19 -11.04
C PHE A 311 -11.89 4.82 -11.79
N GLY A 312 -11.79 3.59 -12.29
CA GLY A 312 -10.61 3.11 -12.99
C GLY A 312 -10.43 3.65 -14.41
N VAL A 313 -11.52 3.97 -15.13
CA VAL A 313 -11.45 4.34 -16.55
C VAL A 313 -11.96 5.76 -16.82
N ILE A 314 -12.96 6.24 -16.09
CA ILE A 314 -13.67 7.50 -16.43
C ILE A 314 -13.26 8.64 -15.50
N HIS A 315 -13.32 8.43 -14.19
CA HIS A 315 -13.11 9.49 -13.21
C HIS A 315 -11.69 10.05 -13.30
N GLN A 316 -11.52 11.37 -13.51
CA GLN A 316 -10.21 12.03 -13.57
C GLN A 316 -9.24 11.44 -14.64
N ALA A 317 -9.76 10.89 -15.74
CA ALA A 317 -8.93 10.42 -16.86
C ALA A 317 -8.27 11.55 -17.66
N GLY A 318 -8.92 12.72 -17.71
CA GLY A 318 -8.51 13.85 -18.56
C GLY A 318 -7.11 14.37 -18.27
N THR A 319 -6.67 14.36 -17.00
CA THR A 319 -5.32 14.83 -16.63
C THR A 319 -4.23 13.95 -17.23
N LEU A 320 -4.48 12.65 -17.43
CA LEU A 320 -3.53 11.72 -18.05
C LEU A 320 -3.62 11.76 -19.57
N ALA A 321 -4.82 11.88 -20.12
CA ALA A 321 -5.05 11.91 -21.57
C ALA A 321 -4.40 13.12 -22.26
N VAL A 322 -4.22 14.23 -21.55
CA VAL A 322 -3.62 15.46 -22.09
C VAL A 322 -2.09 15.37 -22.19
N MET A 323 -1.41 14.56 -21.37
CA MET A 323 0.07 14.55 -21.32
C MET A 323 0.75 14.13 -22.62
N PRO A 324 0.32 13.07 -23.33
CA PRO A 324 0.89 12.72 -24.63
C PRO A 324 0.77 13.84 -25.66
N VAL A 325 -0.38 14.52 -25.70
CA VAL A 325 -0.65 15.64 -26.62
C VAL A 325 0.28 16.81 -26.33
N LEU A 326 0.51 17.14 -25.06
CA LEU A 326 1.46 18.17 -24.66
C LEU A 326 2.90 17.79 -25.01
N ARG A 327 3.27 16.51 -24.82
CA ARG A 327 4.61 16.02 -25.14
C ARG A 327 4.92 16.14 -26.64
N GLU A 328 3.99 15.73 -27.50
CA GLU A 328 4.15 15.84 -28.96
C GLU A 328 4.20 17.30 -29.42
N SER A 329 3.40 18.18 -28.80
CA SER A 329 3.38 19.61 -29.13
C SER A 329 4.70 20.33 -28.79
N LEU A 330 5.43 19.87 -27.76
CA LEU A 330 6.71 20.45 -27.34
C LEU A 330 7.89 20.06 -28.22
N THR A 331 7.83 18.92 -28.91
CA THR A 331 8.89 18.51 -29.84
C THR A 331 8.98 19.44 -31.05
N GLU A 332 7.88 20.10 -31.42
CA GLU A 332 7.81 20.97 -32.60
C GLU A 332 7.96 22.47 -32.26
N ASN A 333 7.65 22.90 -31.04
CA ASN A 333 7.62 24.31 -30.66
C ASN A 333 8.39 24.61 -29.36
N ARG A 334 9.12 25.75 -29.34
CA ARG A 334 9.79 26.29 -28.13
C ARG A 334 8.85 26.99 -27.15
N SER A 335 7.53 26.76 -27.24
CA SER A 335 6.53 27.41 -26.40
C SER A 335 6.55 26.86 -24.97
N SER A 336 6.39 27.75 -23.97
CA SER A 336 6.19 27.35 -22.59
C SER A 336 4.73 26.93 -22.33
N ILE A 337 4.54 25.88 -21.54
CA ILE A 337 3.21 25.41 -21.11
C ILE A 337 2.94 25.92 -19.70
N LEU A 338 1.81 26.61 -19.52
CA LEU A 338 1.34 27.06 -18.21
C LEU A 338 0.16 26.19 -17.76
N PHE A 339 0.30 25.52 -16.62
CA PHE A 339 -0.78 24.77 -15.98
C PHE A 339 -1.60 25.67 -15.05
N MET A 340 -2.81 26.05 -15.47
CA MET A 340 -3.78 26.77 -14.63
C MET A 340 -4.65 25.79 -13.82
N MET A 341 -3.99 24.96 -13.01
CA MET A 341 -4.62 23.88 -12.24
C MET A 341 -4.17 23.94 -10.77
N PRO A 342 -4.90 23.32 -9.82
CA PRO A 342 -4.42 23.17 -8.45
C PRO A 342 -3.05 22.48 -8.42
N CYS A 343 -2.21 22.80 -7.44
CA CYS A 343 -0.85 22.29 -7.34
C CYS A 343 -0.79 20.76 -7.51
N HIS A 344 0.13 20.29 -8.36
CA HIS A 344 0.43 18.87 -8.57
C HIS A 344 -0.72 18.01 -9.15
N SER A 345 -1.71 18.62 -9.81
CA SER A 345 -2.84 17.92 -10.44
C SER A 345 -2.48 17.16 -11.72
N THR A 346 -1.29 17.40 -12.28
CA THR A 346 -0.82 16.78 -13.52
C THR A 346 0.50 16.05 -13.27
N PRO A 347 0.65 14.80 -13.72
CA PRO A 347 1.96 14.18 -13.81
C PRO A 347 2.76 14.78 -14.98
N LEU A 348 4.08 14.87 -14.84
CA LEU A 348 4.96 15.48 -15.84
C LEU A 348 5.58 14.46 -16.83
N TYR A 349 4.97 13.29 -17.04
CA TYR A 349 5.53 12.29 -17.94
C TYR A 349 5.32 12.60 -19.40
#